data_AF-A0A2V6E9P7-F1
#
_entry.id   AF-A0A2V6E9P7-F1
#
_cell.length_a   1.000
_cell.length_b   1.000
_cell.length_c   1.000
_cell.angle_alpha   90.00
_cell.angle_beta   90.00
_cell.angle_gamma   90.00
#
_symmetry.space_group_name_H-M   'P 1'
#
loop_
_entity.id
_entity.type
_entity.pdbx_description
1 polymer ?
#
loop_
_entity_poly.entity_id
_entity_poly.type
_entity_poly.pdbx_seq_one_letter_code
_entity_poly.pdbx_strand_id
1 'polypeptide(L)' 'YVTGYLGDIGVPPAPYPMDFSAWFEVFLGGKWHTFDARHNQRRIGRILMAVGRDAADVALTTNFGSARLLKFHVITEEVK' A
#
# COMPACT_ATOMS: atom_id res chain seq x y z
N TYR A 1 -0.49 -9.74 5.23
CA TYR A 1 -1.06 -8.56 4.56
C TYR A 1 -0.15 -7.36 4.81
N VAL A 2 0.05 -6.53 3.80
CA VAL A 2 0.89 -5.34 3.90
C VAL A 2 0.09 -4.13 3.44
N THR A 3 0.15 -3.05 4.21
CA THR A 3 -0.39 -1.74 3.82
C THR A 3 0.77 -0.76 3.63
N GLY A 4 0.67 0.11 2.62
CA GLY A 4 1.69 1.11 2.37
C GLY A 4 1.41 1.96 1.14
N TYR A 5 2.39 2.77 0.77
CA TYR A 5 2.32 3.54 -0.47
C TYR A 5 2.86 2.73 -1.64
N LEU A 6 2.18 2.87 -2.78
CA LEU A 6 2.66 2.46 -4.09
C LEU A 6 2.24 3.56 -5.08
N GLY A 7 3.05 4.62 -5.14
CA GLY A 7 2.86 5.68 -6.12
C GLY A 7 3.26 5.26 -7.52
N ASP A 8 3.06 6.13 -8.49
CA ASP A 8 3.42 5.92 -9.90
C ASP A 8 4.91 6.20 -10.17
N ILE A 9 5.78 5.66 -9.32
CA ILE A 9 7.24 5.79 -9.43
C ILE A 9 7.77 4.69 -10.36
N GLY A 10 8.51 5.10 -11.40
CA GLY A 10 9.08 4.19 -12.39
C GLY A 10 8.05 3.50 -13.30
N VAL A 11 6.80 3.98 -13.34
CA VAL A 11 5.74 3.51 -14.24
C VAL A 11 4.97 4.69 -14.82
N PRO A 12 4.21 4.50 -15.92
CA PRO A 12 3.33 5.55 -16.43
C PRO A 12 2.33 6.01 -15.35
N PRO A 13 2.09 7.33 -15.21
CA PRO A 13 1.08 7.85 -14.28
C PRO A 13 -0.31 7.28 -14.55
N ALA A 14 -1.01 6.88 -13.50
CA ALA A 14 -2.40 6.47 -13.59
C ALA A 14 -3.31 7.71 -13.76
N PRO A 15 -4.40 7.62 -14.53
CA PRO A 15 -5.34 8.73 -14.70
C PRO A 15 -6.28 8.92 -13.49
N TYR A 16 -6.04 8.21 -12.39
CA TYR A 16 -6.89 8.21 -11.20
C TYR A 16 -6.14 8.82 -10.01
N PRO A 17 -6.85 9.36 -9.00
CA PRO A 17 -6.20 9.81 -7.77
C PRO A 17 -5.36 8.71 -7.12
N MET A 18 -4.22 9.09 -6.55
CA MET A 18 -3.39 8.19 -5.75
C MET A 18 -4.16 7.68 -4.52
N ASP A 19 -3.82 6.47 -4.11
CA ASP A 19 -4.37 5.80 -2.92
C ASP A 19 -3.26 5.01 -2.22
N PHE A 20 -3.51 4.61 -0.98
CA PHE A 20 -2.71 3.55 -0.37
C PHE A 20 -2.92 2.26 -1.14
N SER A 21 -1.91 1.39 -1.08
CA SER A 21 -1.97 0.08 -1.70
C SER A 21 -1.82 -1.01 -0.65
N ALA A 22 -2.46 -2.14 -0.94
CA ALA A 22 -2.25 -3.37 -0.21
C ALA A 22 -1.57 -4.39 -1.11
N TRP A 23 -0.64 -5.14 -0.53
CA TRP A 23 -0.01 -6.29 -1.15
C TRP A 23 0.22 -7.37 -0.10
N PHE A 24 0.88 -8.46 -0.48
CA PHE A 24 1.25 -9.50 0.47
C PHE A 24 2.71 -9.90 0.32
N GLU A 25 3.24 -10.46 1.39
CA GLU A 25 4.58 -11.01 1.42
C GLU A 25 4.51 -12.48 1.80
N VAL A 26 5.36 -13.28 1.18
CA VAL A 26 5.48 -14.71 1.47
C VAL A 26 6.89 -14.98 1.97
N PHE A 27 7.01 -15.69 3.08
CA PHE A 27 8.29 -16.14 3.58
C PHE A 27 8.73 -17.39 2.83
N LEU A 28 9.74 -17.27 1.98
CA LEU A 28 10.26 -18.35 1.16
C LEU A 28 11.79 -18.34 1.23
N GLY A 29 12.41 -19.49 1.47
CA GLY A 29 13.86 -19.61 1.48
C GLY A 29 14.59 -18.73 2.50
N GLY A 30 13.99 -18.51 3.68
CA GLY A 30 14.62 -17.74 4.76
C GLY A 30 14.45 -16.22 4.68
N LYS A 31 13.62 -15.70 3.76
CA LYS A 31 13.34 -14.27 3.65
C LYS A 31 11.92 -13.98 3.19
N TRP A 32 11.46 -12.77 3.45
CA TRP A 32 10.19 -12.26 2.94
C TRP A 32 10.32 -11.82 1.47
N HIS A 33 9.32 -12.16 0.67
CA HIS A 33 9.22 -11.81 -0.74
C HIS A 33 7.90 -11.07 -1.02
N THR A 34 7.98 -9.91 -1.66
CA THR A 34 6.82 -9.11 -2.06
C THR A 34 6.12 -9.68 -3.29
N PHE A 35 4.79 -9.82 -3.19
CA PHE A 35 3.89 -10.19 -4.28
C PHE A 35 2.70 -9.23 -4.34
N ASP A 36 2.32 -8.87 -5.56
CA ASP A 36 1.24 -7.92 -5.84
C ASP A 36 0.40 -8.46 -6.98
N ALA A 37 -0.75 -9.07 -6.65
CA ALA A 37 -1.65 -9.66 -7.62
C ALA A 37 -2.42 -8.63 -8.46
N ARG A 38 -2.53 -7.38 -7.99
CA ARG A 38 -3.25 -6.32 -8.70
C ARG A 38 -2.48 -5.88 -9.95
N HIS A 39 -1.18 -5.66 -9.80
CA HIS A 39 -0.34 -5.18 -10.90
C HIS A 39 0.45 -6.30 -11.58
N ASN A 40 0.73 -7.39 -10.86
CA ASN A 40 1.52 -8.56 -11.30
C ASN A 40 2.80 -8.20 -12.08
N GLN A 41 3.42 -7.09 -11.69
CA GLN A 41 4.63 -6.54 -12.30
C GLN A 41 5.56 -6.05 -11.19
N ARG A 42 6.87 -6.11 -11.47
CA ARG A 42 7.87 -5.56 -10.54
C ARG A 42 7.69 -4.04 -10.48
N ARG A 43 7.57 -3.51 -9.26
CA ARG A 43 7.41 -2.09 -8.99
C ARG A 43 8.46 -1.64 -7.99
N ILE A 44 9.07 -0.48 -8.24
CA ILE A 44 9.91 0.25 -7.28
C ILE A 44 9.04 1.22 -6.48
N GLY A 45 9.62 1.89 -5.48
CA GLY A 45 8.94 2.96 -4.75
C GLY A 45 7.84 2.50 -3.79
N ARG A 46 7.84 1.21 -3.39
CA ARG A 46 6.97 0.76 -2.28
C ARG A 46 7.48 1.35 -0.97
N ILE A 47 6.61 2.05 -0.25
CA ILE A 47 6.90 2.55 1.09
C ILE A 47 6.04 1.73 2.06
N LEU A 48 6.69 0.79 2.74
CA LEU A 48 6.07 -0.07 3.73
C LEU A 48 5.56 0.77 4.91
N MET A 49 4.27 0.65 5.27
CA MET A 49 3.73 1.26 6.48
C MET A 49 3.52 0.25 7.59
N ALA A 50 2.84 -0.87 7.30
CA ALA A 50 2.60 -1.90 8.31
C ALA A 50 2.40 -3.29 7.69
N VAL A 51 2.73 -4.32 8.48
CA VAL A 51 2.52 -5.74 8.16
C VAL A 51 1.68 -6.40 9.25
N GLY A 52 0.76 -7.27 8.85
CA GLY A 52 -0.10 -8.03 9.76
C GLY A 52 -0.62 -9.28 9.09
N ARG A 53 -1.44 -10.07 9.79
CA ARG A 53 -2.05 -11.28 9.19
C ARG A 53 -3.00 -10.87 8.07
N ASP A 54 -3.87 -9.92 8.36
CA ASP A 54 -4.84 -9.33 7.43
C ASP A 54 -5.03 -7.83 7.69
N ALA A 55 -6.07 -7.23 7.08
CA ALA A 55 -6.37 -5.81 7.21
C ALA A 55 -6.80 -5.39 8.62
N ALA A 56 -7.24 -6.31 9.50
CA ALA A 56 -7.62 -5.97 10.86
C ALA A 56 -6.40 -5.60 11.71
N ASP A 57 -5.25 -6.23 11.45
CA ASP A 57 -3.99 -5.94 12.14
C ASP A 57 -3.35 -4.62 11.63
N VAL A 58 -3.74 -4.12 10.44
CA VAL A 58 -3.09 -2.97 9.77
C VAL A 58 -4.07 -2.00 9.11
N ALA A 59 -5.21 -1.75 9.75
CA ALA A 59 -6.19 -0.78 9.27
C ALA A 59 -5.57 0.63 9.20
N LEU A 60 -5.90 1.40 8.14
CA LEU A 60 -5.49 2.81 8.04
C LEU A 60 -6.10 3.66 9.17
N THR A 61 -7.35 3.37 9.53
CA THR A 61 -8.06 3.99 10.64
C THR A 61 -9.00 2.99 11.29
N THR A 62 -9.01 2.95 12.61
CA THR A 62 -9.99 2.18 13.41
C THR A 62 -10.77 3.18 14.25
N ASN A 63 -12.11 3.19 14.12
CA ASN A 63 -12.97 4.11 14.86
C ASN A 63 -13.96 3.35 15.74
N PHE A 64 -14.19 3.87 16.95
CA PHE A 64 -15.21 3.37 17.87
C PHE A 64 -16.23 4.50 18.11
N GLY A 65 -17.40 4.38 17.48
CA GLY A 65 -18.43 5.42 17.48
C GLY A 65 -18.69 5.98 16.08
N SER A 66 -19.41 7.10 16.01
CA SER A 66 -19.76 7.74 14.72
C SER A 66 -18.64 8.67 14.27
N ALA A 67 -18.10 8.42 13.09
CA ALA A 67 -17.20 9.32 12.40
C ALA A 67 -17.54 9.39 10.91
N ARG A 68 -17.39 10.59 10.33
CA ARG A 68 -17.56 10.82 8.90
C ARG A 68 -16.23 11.22 8.28
N LEU A 69 -15.75 10.43 7.32
CA LEU A 69 -14.60 10.79 6.50
C LEU A 69 -14.99 11.95 5.58
N LEU A 70 -14.43 13.13 5.81
CA LEU A 70 -14.74 14.34 5.02
C LEU A 70 -13.83 14.49 3.80
N LYS A 71 -12.57 14.09 3.95
CA LYS A 71 -11.55 14.23 2.90
C LYS A 71 -10.55 13.09 3.06
N PHE A 72 -10.16 12.52 1.93
CA PHE A 72 -9.12 11.51 1.84
C PHE A 72 -8.25 11.83 0.65
N HIS A 73 -6.96 12.05 0.89
CA HIS A 73 -6.03 12.47 -0.13
C HIS A 73 -4.67 11.84 0.16
N VAL A 74 -4.17 11.08 -0.82
CA VAL A 74 -2.90 10.34 -0.72
C VAL A 74 -1.98 10.88 -1.80
N ILE A 75 -0.72 11.09 -1.46
CA ILE A 75 0.33 11.57 -2.38
C ILE A 75 1.58 10.73 -2.16
N THR A 76 2.29 10.41 -3.24
CA THR A 76 3.65 9.89 -3.19
C THR A 76 4.40 10.42 -4.40
N GLU A 77 5.48 11.16 -4.17
CA GLU A 77 6.30 11.77 -5.21
C GLU A 77 7.75 11.30 -5.07
N GLU A 78 8.41 11.07 -6.21
CA GLU A 78 9.85 10.83 -6.24
C GLU A 78 10.60 12.15 -6.00
N VAL A 79 11.46 12.17 -4.98
CA VAL A 79 12.29 13.34 -4.66
C VAL A 79 13.59 13.27 -5.46
N LYS A 80 14.00 14.40 -6.03
CA LYS A 80 15.27 14.56 -6.76
C LYS A 80 16.43 14.91 -5.85
#